data_AF-A0AAI8CKT1-F1
#
_entry.id   AF-A0AAI8CKT1-F1
#
_cell.length_a   1.000
_cell.length_b   1.000
_cell.length_c   1.000
_cell.angle_alpha   90.00
_cell.angle_beta   90.00
_cell.angle_gamma   90.00
#
_symmetry.space_group_name_H-M   'P 1'
#
loop_
_entity.id
_entity.type
_entity.pdbx_description
1 polymer ?
#
loop_
_entity_poly.entity_id
_entity_poly.type
_entity_poly.pdbx_seq_one_letter_code
_entity_poly.pdbx_strand_id
1 'polypeptide(L)'
;MFILGNFFYAVGVVLRVAINFETAVIIIAAILSWIPQAYSFRVYHILRDLADIVERPLRRVIPTIGYIDITPLVAILVLIFLDRFLAQSLIDLGWRLR
;
A
#
# COMPACT_ATOMS: atom_id res chain seq x y z
N MET A 1 13.89 -20.92 18.20
CA MET A 1 13.17 -20.59 19.45
C MET A 1 11.73 -20.30 19.08
N PHE A 2 10.80 -21.15 19.48
CA PHE A 2 9.38 -21.09 19.09
C PHE A 2 8.74 -19.69 19.24
N ILE A 3 9.03 -18.97 20.33
CA ILE A 3 8.48 -17.63 20.60
C ILE A 3 8.95 -16.61 19.55
N LEU A 4 10.24 -16.57 19.23
CA LEU A 4 10.78 -15.64 18.23
C LEU A 4 10.24 -15.94 16.84
N GLY A 5 10.14 -17.22 16.45
CA GLY A 5 9.56 -17.60 15.17
C GLY A 5 8.11 -17.14 15.01
N ASN A 6 7.28 -17.31 16.05
CA ASN A 6 5.90 -16.83 16.04
C ASN A 6 5.81 -15.30 15.96
N PHE A 7 6.70 -14.58 16.63
CA PHE A 7 6.74 -13.12 16.58
C PHE A 7 7.02 -12.61 15.16
N PHE A 8 8.10 -13.06 14.50
CA PHE A 8 8.42 -12.61 13.14
C PHE A 8 7.34 -12.99 12.12
N TYR A 9 6.78 -14.19 12.24
CA TYR A 9 5.65 -14.61 11.40
C TYR A 9 4.46 -13.65 11.55
N ALA A 10 4.04 -13.36 12.79
CA ALA A 10 2.91 -12.47 13.06
C ALA A 10 3.15 -11.05 12.53
N VAL A 11 4.35 -10.50 12.75
CA VAL A 11 4.72 -9.17 12.23
C VAL A 11 4.67 -9.13 10.71
N GLY A 12 5.23 -10.15 10.04
CA GLY A 12 5.19 -10.24 8.58
C GLY A 12 3.77 -10.34 8.02
N VAL A 13 2.87 -11.07 8.69
CA VAL A 13 1.46 -11.16 8.31
C VAL A 13 0.74 -9.83 8.50
N VAL A 14 0.90 -9.15 9.64
CA VAL A 14 0.28 -7.85 9.90
C VAL A 14 0.74 -6.82 8.86
N LEU A 15 2.04 -6.79 8.55
CA LEU A 15 2.59 -5.91 7.53
C LEU A 15 1.97 -6.19 6.14
N ARG A 16 1.87 -7.46 5.75
CA ARG A 16 1.21 -7.87 4.49
C ARG A 16 -0.24 -7.40 4.42
N VAL A 17 -0.99 -7.54 5.52
CA VAL A 17 -2.38 -7.06 5.58
C VAL A 17 -2.45 -5.55 5.40
N ALA A 18 -1.58 -4.79 6.06
CA ALA A 18 -1.53 -3.32 5.91
C ALA A 18 -1.19 -2.92 4.47
N ILE A 19 -0.22 -3.59 3.84
CA ILE A 19 0.15 -3.35 2.43
C ILE A 19 -1.02 -3.64 1.49
N ASN A 20 -1.72 -4.76 1.68
CA ASN A 20 -2.87 -5.13 0.86
C ASN A 20 -4.04 -4.15 1.03
N PHE A 21 -4.29 -3.70 2.25
CA PHE A 21 -5.30 -2.69 2.55
C PHE A 21 -5.00 -1.38 1.80
N GLU A 22 -3.77 -0.88 1.93
CA GLU A 22 -3.36 0.36 1.27
C GLU A 22 -3.41 0.24 -0.26
N THR A 23 -2.98 -0.89 -0.80
CA THR A 23 -3.08 -1.18 -2.24
C THR A 23 -4.53 -1.11 -2.72
N ALA A 24 -5.47 -1.70 -1.97
CA ALA A 24 -6.88 -1.66 -2.32
C ALA A 24 -7.46 -0.23 -2.25
N VAL A 25 -7.11 0.53 -1.21
CA VAL A 25 -7.52 1.94 -1.07
C VAL A 25 -7.04 2.77 -2.26
N ILE A 26 -5.77 2.66 -2.63
CA ILE A 26 -5.18 3.37 -3.77
C ILE A 26 -5.92 3.01 -5.07
N ILE A 27 -6.18 1.72 -5.31
CA ILE A 27 -6.91 1.28 -6.51
C ILE A 27 -8.31 1.88 -6.56
N ILE A 28 -9.05 1.82 -5.45
CA ILE A 28 -10.42 2.36 -5.40
C ILE A 28 -10.40 3.88 -5.60
N ALA A 29 -9.49 4.60 -4.93
CA ALA A 29 -9.35 6.04 -5.06
C ALA A 29 -8.97 6.45 -6.50
N ALA A 30 -8.06 5.72 -7.14
CA ALA A 30 -7.65 5.95 -8.53
C ALA A 30 -8.81 5.74 -9.50
N ILE A 31 -9.59 4.65 -9.34
CA ILE A 31 -10.78 4.41 -10.17
C ILE A 31 -11.82 5.53 -9.96
N LEU A 32 -12.11 5.91 -8.72
CA LEU A 32 -13.07 6.98 -8.42
C LEU A 32 -12.62 8.34 -8.96
N SER A 33 -11.31 8.59 -9.06
CA SER A 33 -10.79 9.85 -9.60
C SER A 33 -11.17 10.09 -11.07
N TRP A 34 -11.48 9.03 -11.82
CA TRP A 34 -11.94 9.13 -13.22
C TRP A 34 -13.45 9.37 -13.34
N ILE A 35 -14.18 9.37 -12.22
CA ILE A 35 -15.63 9.60 -12.18
C ILE A 35 -15.86 11.01 -11.64
N PRO A 36 -16.20 12.02 -12.48
CA PRO A 36 -16.35 13.40 -12.05
C PRO A 36 -17.39 13.61 -10.94
N GLN A 37 -18.41 12.76 -10.84
CA GLN A 37 -19.41 12.83 -9.78
C GLN A 37 -18.86 12.39 -8.41
N ALA A 38 -17.83 11.54 -8.39
CA ALA A 38 -17.26 10.99 -7.14
C ALA A 38 -16.61 12.06 -6.26
N TYR A 39 -16.14 13.17 -6.84
CA TYR A 39 -15.58 14.32 -6.12
C TYR A 39 -16.57 14.98 -5.14
N SER A 40 -17.88 14.70 -5.26
CA SER A 40 -18.90 15.19 -4.34
C SER A 40 -19.13 14.27 -3.13
N PHE A 41 -18.59 13.06 -3.15
CA PHE A 41 -18.82 12.05 -2.12
C PHE A 41 -17.81 12.18 -0.98
N ARG A 42 -18.30 12.22 0.28
CA ARG A 42 -17.41 12.22 1.46
C ARG A 42 -16.48 11.00 1.49
N VAL A 43 -16.97 9.85 1.04
CA VAL A 43 -16.19 8.61 0.99
C VAL A 43 -15.00 8.73 0.05
N TYR A 44 -15.13 9.47 -1.06
CA TYR A 44 -14.01 9.71 -1.98
C TYR A 44 -12.87 10.46 -1.30
N HIS A 45 -13.17 11.52 -0.54
CA HIS A 45 -12.16 12.28 0.18
C HIS A 45 -11.46 11.43 1.26
N ILE A 46 -12.20 10.60 1.99
CA ILE A 46 -11.61 9.67 2.98
C ILE A 46 -10.65 8.70 2.28
N LEU A 47 -11.06 8.11 1.16
CA LEU A 47 -10.20 7.19 0.39
C LEU A 47 -8.97 7.91 -0.16
N ARG A 48 -9.11 9.17 -0.58
CA ARG A 48 -7.99 9.99 -1.04
C ARG A 48 -6.99 10.29 0.07
N ASP A 49 -7.48 10.68 1.25
CA ASP A 49 -6.65 10.95 2.42
C ASP A 49 -5.90 9.70 2.88
N LEU A 50 -6.55 8.53 2.80
CA LEU A 50 -5.91 7.26 3.09
C LEU A 50 -4.84 6.92 2.04
N ALA A 51 -5.16 6.98 0.75
CA ALA A 51 -4.20 6.73 -0.34
C ALA A 51 -2.98 7.67 -0.28
N ASP A 52 -3.17 8.89 0.21
CA ASP A 52 -2.12 9.90 0.36
C ASP A 52 -1.08 9.51 1.42
N ILE A 53 -1.33 8.53 2.29
CA ILE A 53 -0.32 8.01 3.23
C ILE A 53 0.93 7.54 2.46
N VAL A 54 0.72 6.79 1.37
CA VAL A 54 1.81 6.30 0.51
C VAL A 54 2.04 7.20 -0.71
N GLU A 55 0.99 7.73 -1.33
CA GLU A 55 1.15 8.54 -2.54
C GLU A 55 1.79 9.90 -2.29
N ARG A 56 1.48 10.58 -1.18
CA ARG A 56 2.00 11.93 -0.90
C ARG A 56 3.53 12.02 -0.84
N PRO A 57 4.26 11.11 -0.16
CA PRO A 57 5.72 11.15 -0.21
C PRO A 57 6.25 10.84 -1.62
N LEU A 58 5.58 9.97 -2.38
CA LEU A 58 5.99 9.62 -3.74
C LEU A 58 5.79 10.79 -4.73
N ARG A 59 4.71 11.57 -4.62
CA ARG A 59 4.47 12.78 -5.42
C ARG A 59 5.58 13.83 -5.31
N ARG A 60 6.38 13.80 -4.24
CA ARG A 60 7.52 14.72 -4.08
C ARG A 60 8.67 14.37 -5.02
N VAL A 61 8.74 13.12 -5.48
CA VAL A 61 9.82 12.59 -6.32
C VAL A 61 9.32 12.31 -7.74
N ILE A 62 8.07 11.90 -7.88
CA ILE A 62 7.45 11.55 -9.16
C ILE A 62 6.81 12.80 -9.76
N PRO A 63 7.31 13.31 -10.90
CA PRO A 63 6.67 14.40 -11.61
C PRO A 63 5.35 13.94 -12.24
N THR A 64 4.36 14.82 -12.28
CA THR A 64 3.13 14.58 -13.08
C THR A 64 3.47 14.58 -14.56
N ILE A 65 3.09 13.53 -15.28
CA ILE A 65 3.30 13.41 -16.73
C ILE A 65 2.04 13.92 -17.43
N GLY A 66 2.06 15.19 -17.84
CA GLY A 66 0.91 15.85 -18.45
C GLY A 66 -0.25 15.98 -17.46
N TYR A 67 -1.43 15.49 -17.83
CA TYR A 67 -2.63 15.49 -16.99
C TYR A 67 -2.87 14.17 -16.24
N ILE A 68 -2.02 13.16 -16.46
CA ILE A 68 -2.19 11.83 -15.87
C ILE A 68 -1.29 11.72 -14.65
N ASP A 69 -1.92 11.44 -13.51
CA ASP A 69 -1.22 11.12 -12.28
C ASP A 69 -0.78 9.64 -12.29
N ILE A 70 0.50 9.40 -12.52
CA ILE A 70 1.09 8.06 -12.50
C ILE A 70 1.47 7.60 -11.09
N THR A 71 1.33 8.46 -10.07
CA THR A 71 1.69 8.15 -8.68
C THR A 71 0.99 6.90 -8.16
N PRO A 72 -0.32 6.67 -8.38
CA PRO A 72 -1.00 5.47 -7.89
C PRO A 72 -0.36 4.17 -8.41
N LEU A 73 0.04 4.16 -9.68
CA LEU A 73 0.71 3.00 -10.28
C LEU A 73 2.05 2.72 -9.59
N VAL A 74 2.87 3.76 -9.42
CA VAL A 74 4.18 3.62 -8.78
C VAL A 74 4.03 3.23 -7.31
N ALA A 75 3.05 3.79 -6.60
CA ALA A 75 2.73 3.42 -5.23
C ALA A 75 2.39 1.93 -5.11
N ILE A 76 1.54 1.40 -5.99
CA ILE A 76 1.20 -0.03 -6.05
C ILE A 76 2.46 -0.88 -6.30
N LEU A 77 3.33 -0.48 -7.22
CA LEU A 77 4.58 -1.22 -7.48
C LEU A 77 5.52 -1.24 -6.27
N VAL A 78 5.64 -0.12 -5.55
CA VAL A 78 6.41 -0.03 -4.30
C VAL A 78 5.80 -0.94 -3.23
N LEU A 79 4.48 -0.93 -3.08
CA LEU A 79 3.76 -1.78 -2.12
C LEU A 79 3.93 -3.27 -2.44
N ILE A 80 3.83 -3.66 -3.71
CA ILE A 80 4.12 -5.03 -4.17
C ILE A 80 5.56 -5.42 -3.82
N PHE A 81 6.53 -4.54 -4.06
CA PHE A 81 7.92 -4.79 -3.70
C PHE A 81 8.07 -4.99 -2.19
N LEU A 82 7.48 -4.13 -1.36
CA LEU A 82 7.53 -4.24 0.10
C LEU A 82 6.87 -5.54 0.60
N ASP A 83 5.78 -5.98 0.00
CA ASP A 83 5.16 -7.26 0.34
C ASP A 83 6.08 -8.44 0.02
N ARG A 84 6.57 -8.48 -1.24
CA ARG A 84 7.39 -9.59 -1.74
C ARG A 84 8.76 -9.66 -1.10
N PHE A 85 9.33 -8.52 -0.74
CA PHE A 85 10.64 -8.46 -0.11
C PHE A 85 10.52 -8.46 1.41
N LEU A 86 9.95 -7.42 2.01
CA LEU A 86 9.99 -7.21 3.45
C LEU A 86 9.02 -8.13 4.20
N ALA A 87 7.74 -8.14 3.82
CA ALA A 87 6.74 -8.96 4.51
C ALA A 87 7.04 -10.46 4.35
N GLN A 88 7.40 -10.90 3.14
CA GLN A 88 7.83 -12.28 2.89
C GLN A 88 9.07 -12.65 3.70
N SER A 89 10.11 -11.80 3.75
CA SER A 89 11.34 -12.11 4.51
C SER A 89 11.06 -12.30 6.00
N LEU A 90 10.15 -11.51 6.58
CA LEU A 90 9.74 -11.65 7.98
C LEU A 90 8.98 -12.96 8.23
N ILE A 91 8.09 -13.33 7.30
CA ILE A 91 7.36 -14.61 7.36
C ILE A 91 8.35 -15.78 7.27
N ASP A 92 9.26 -15.76 6.29
CA ASP A 92 10.27 -16.80 6.08
C ASP A 92 11.21 -16.93 7.28
N LEU A 93 11.62 -15.80 7.87
CA LEU A 93 12.39 -15.79 9.11
C LEU A 93 11.61 -16.43 10.26
N GLY A 94 10.30 -16.14 10.36
CA GLY A 94 9.41 -16.77 11.32
C GLY A 94 9.37 -18.30 11.18
N TRP A 95 9.29 -18.81 9.94
CA TRP A 95 9.35 -20.24 9.66
C TRP A 95 10.71 -20.88 9.98
N ARG A 96 11.82 -20.18 9.71
CA ARG A 96 13.18 -20.67 10.01
C ARG A 96 13.51 -20.73 11.49
N LEU A 97 12.91 -19.85 12.29
CA LEU A 97 13.19 -19.72 13.73
C LEU A 97 12.28 -20.57 14.63
N ARG A 98 11.21 -21.14 14.06
CA ARG A 98 10.35 -22.13 14.73
C ARG A 98 11.12 -23.41 14.95
#